data_AF-A0A413RZW3-F1
#
_entry.id   AF-A0A413RZW3-F1
#
_cell.length_a   1.000
_cell.length_b   1.000
_cell.length_c   1.000
_cell.angle_alpha   90.00
_cell.angle_beta   90.00
_cell.angle_gamma   90.00
#
_symmetry.space_group_name_H-M   'P 1'
#
loop_
_entity.id
_entity.type
_entity.pdbx_description
1 polymer ?
#
loop_
_entity_poly.entity_id
_entity_poly.type
_entity_poly.pdbx_seq_one_letter_code
_entity_poly.pdbx_strand_id
1 'polypeptide(L)' 'MEEYKYTVVKDINNVTTSTIASTFNMLGMGIQIEMPLSIKKLIKTGYLREIL' A
#
# COMPACT_ATOMS: atom_id res chain seq x y z
N MET A 1 -16.73 6.76 4.72
CA MET A 1 -15.52 6.16 4.12
C MET A 1 -14.40 6.36 5.12
N GLU A 2 -13.72 5.28 5.50
CA GLU A 2 -12.55 5.36 6.37
C GLU A 2 -11.30 5.41 5.50
N GLU A 3 -10.37 6.29 5.82
CA GLU A 3 -9.08 6.44 5.15
C GLU A 3 -7.99 6.04 6.14
N TYR A 4 -7.06 5.20 5.69
CA TYR A 4 -5.92 4.76 6.48
C TYR A 4 -4.63 5.18 5.80
N LYS A 5 -3.76 5.86 6.56
CA LYS A 5 -2.46 6.32 6.08
C LYS A 5 -1.36 5.63 6.86
N TYR A 6 -0.23 5.37 6.19
CA TYR A 6 0.89 4.68 6.80
C TYR A 6 2.21 5.33 6.42
N THR A 7 3.17 5.29 7.34
CA THR A 7 4.57 5.59 7.08
C THR A 7 5.41 4.31 7.06
N VAL A 8 6.35 4.23 6.13
CA VAL A 8 7.32 3.13 6.04
C VAL A 8 8.42 3.40 7.08
N VAL A 9 8.54 2.48 8.04
CA VAL A 9 9.51 2.58 9.15
C VAL A 9 10.81 1.83 8.82
N LYS A 10 10.72 0.78 7.99
CA LYS A 10 11.84 -0.07 7.55
C LYS A 10 11.63 -0.46 6.09
N ASP A 11 12.71 -0.67 5.36
CA ASP A 11 12.65 -1.12 3.97
C ASP A 11 11.81 -2.38 3.81
N ILE A 12 10.91 -2.37 2.83
CA ILE A 12 10.06 -3.50 2.48
C ILE A 12 10.55 -4.06 1.13
N ASN A 13 11.23 -5.19 1.18
CA ASN A 13 11.74 -5.85 -0.02
C ASN A 13 10.62 -6.60 -0.75
N ASN A 14 10.81 -6.82 -2.06
CA ASN A 14 9.88 -7.57 -2.92
C ASN A 14 8.48 -6.93 -3.02
N VAL A 15 8.43 -5.60 -3.07
CA VAL A 15 7.21 -4.87 -3.47
C VAL A 15 7.11 -4.83 -4.99
N THR A 16 5.89 -4.94 -5.50
CA THR A 16 5.60 -4.72 -6.93
C THR A 16 4.96 -3.35 -7.10
N THR A 17 5.47 -2.56 -8.05
CA THR A 17 4.87 -1.30 -8.44
C THR A 17 4.32 -1.41 -9.85
N SER A 18 3.11 -0.90 -10.06
CA SER A 18 2.45 -0.92 -11.36
C SER A 18 1.46 0.24 -11.50
N THR A 19 1.04 0.52 -12.73
CA THR A 19 0.00 1.51 -13.01
C THR A 19 -1.38 0.87 -12.86
N ILE A 20 -2.28 1.54 -12.14
CA ILE A 20 -3.68 1.13 -11.97
C ILE A 20 -4.37 1.19 -13.33
N ALA A 21 -4.93 0.06 -13.76
CA ALA A 21 -5.70 -0.03 -15.00
C ALA A 21 -7.04 0.71 -14.89
N SER A 22 -7.55 1.17 -16.04
CA SER A 22 -8.90 1.71 -16.15
C SER A 22 -9.94 0.62 -15.85
N THR A 23 -10.82 0.86 -14.88
CA THR A 23 -11.91 -0.06 -14.48
C THR A 23 -12.99 0.70 -13.71
N PHE A 24 -14.16 0.10 -13.46
CA PHE A 24 -15.29 0.70 -12.74
C PHE A 24 -15.71 2.09 -13.27
N ASN A 25 -15.62 2.31 -14.60
CA ASN A 25 -15.85 3.62 -15.25
C ASN A 25 -14.93 4.76 -14.75
N MET A 26 -13.77 4.41 -14.19
CA MET A 26 -12.76 5.33 -13.70
C MET A 26 -11.48 5.17 -14.52
N LEU A 27 -10.76 6.28 -14.72
CA LEU A 27 -9.59 6.34 -15.59
C LEU A 27 -8.40 5.50 -15.08
N GLY A 28 -8.29 5.27 -13.77
CA GLY A 28 -7.11 4.65 -13.17
C GLY A 28 -5.90 5.58 -13.25
N MET A 29 -4.79 5.10 -13.83
CA MET A 29 -3.51 5.80 -14.06
C MET A 29 -2.68 6.14 -12.81
N GLY A 30 -3.19 5.93 -11.60
CA GLY A 30 -2.41 6.02 -10.37
C GLY A 30 -1.35 4.92 -10.26
N ILE A 31 -0.40 5.08 -9.34
CA ILE A 31 0.57 4.02 -9.00
C ILE A 31 -0.05 3.17 -7.89
N GLN A 32 -0.09 1.85 -8.08
CA GLN A 32 -0.36 0.90 -7.01
C GLN A 32 0.93 0.23 -6.54
N ILE A 33 0.98 -0.09 -5.25
CA ILE A 33 2.05 -0.83 -4.62
C ILE A 33 1.45 -2.09 -4.02
N GLU A 34 1.86 -3.24 -4.54
CA GLU A 34 1.45 -4.54 -4.02
C GLU A 34 2.48 -5.02 -3.00
N MET A 35 2.02 -5.20 -1.76
CA MET A 35 2.87 -5.57 -0.64
C MET A 35 3.05 -7.08 -0.55
N PRO A 36 4.24 -7.59 -0.18
CA PRO A 36 4.49 -9.03 -0.03
C PRO A 36 3.74 -9.65 1.16
N LEU A 37 3.26 -8.84 2.09
CA LEU A 37 2.49 -9.24 3.27
C LEU A 37 1.30 -8.29 3.44
N SER A 38 0.28 -8.73 4.18
CA SER A 38 -0.85 -7.87 4.52
C SER A 38 -0.41 -6.68 5.38
N ILE A 39 -1.11 -5.55 5.23
CA ILE A 39 -0.88 -4.33 6.02
C ILE A 39 -0.87 -4.62 7.52
N LYS A 40 -1.84 -5.41 8.02
CA LYS A 40 -1.90 -5.83 9.43
C LYS A 40 -0.63 -6.55 9.89
N LYS A 41 -0.04 -7.41 9.05
CA LYS A 41 1.19 -8.12 9.40
C LYS A 41 2.39 -7.17 9.39
N LEU A 42 2.47 -6.27 8.41
CA LEU A 42 3.54 -5.26 8.32
C LEU A 42 3.52 -4.28 9.50
N ILE A 43 2.35 -3.92 10.01
CA ILE A 43 2.21 -3.15 11.26
C ILE A 43 2.71 -3.97 12.45
N LYS A 44 2.24 -5.22 12.59
CA LYS A 44 2.63 -6.11 13.69
C LYS A 44 4.15 -6.37 13.73
N THR A 45 4.81 -6.43 12.57
CA THR A 45 6.26 -6.65 12.47
C THR A 45 7.07 -5.35 12.43
N GLY A 46 6.41 -4.19 12.54
CA GLY A 46 7.06 -2.88 12.67
C GLY A 46 7.69 -2.34 11.39
N TYR A 47 7.20 -2.75 10.21
CA TYR A 47 7.60 -2.20 8.92
C TYR A 47 6.73 -1.00 8.51
N LEU A 48 5.45 -1.03 8.88
CA LEU A 48 4.52 0.08 8.71
C LEU A 48 4.09 0.62 10.07
N ARG A 49 3.83 1.92 10.14
CA ARG A 49 3.16 2.57 11.25
C ARG A 49 2.00 3.40 10.71
N GLU A 50 0.82 3.22 11.28
CA GLU A 50 -0.35 4.03 10.93
C GLU A 50 -0.16 5.49 11.36
N ILE A 51 -0.63 6.42 10.52
CA ILE A 51 -0.59 7.86 10.75
C ILE A 51 -1.99 8.45 10.50
N LEU A 52 -2.29 9.57 11.18
CA LEU A 52 -3.54 10.31 11.07
C LEU A 52 -3.59 11.18 9.80
#